data_AF-A0A7X3TNL5-F1
#
_entry.id   AF-A0A7X3TNL5-F1
#
_cell.length_a   1.000
_cell.length_b   1.000
_cell.length_c   1.000
_cell.angle_alpha   90.00
_cell.angle_beta   90.00
_cell.angle_gamma   90.00
#
_symmetry.space_group_name_H-M   'P 1'
#
loop_
_entity.id
_entity.type
_entity.pdbx_description
1 polymer ?
#
loop_
_entity_poly.entity_id
_entity_poly.type
_entity_poly.pdbx_seq_one_letter_code
_entity_poly.pdbx_strand_id
1 'polypeptide(L)'
;MRFLIDRCAGHLLAEWLRRQGHDVVESRELGPDPGDRALLEVAASGQRILVTVDTDFGKLVFVWEVPHAGLVRLPDVPTEQRIALMAELLEQHRQALEMQAIITIRGGRIRISQPPTPADKLDALDQIVAYPLRTTVNSSSGAMRFGDGTLRVKSPRRQ
;
A
#
# COMPACT_ATOMS: atom_id res chain seq x y z
N MET A 1 18.60 -3.96 -1.17
CA MET A 1 17.14 -3.81 -1.15
C MET A 1 16.77 -2.34 -1.10
N ARG A 2 15.50 -2.01 -1.34
CA ARG A 2 14.98 -0.64 -1.24
C ARG A 2 14.09 -0.51 -0.01
N PHE A 3 14.32 0.51 0.80
CA PHE A 3 13.56 0.77 2.02
C PHE A 3 12.95 2.18 2.00
N LEU A 4 11.77 2.28 2.62
CA LEU A 4 11.16 3.53 3.04
C LEU A 4 11.08 3.51 4.56
N ILE A 5 11.74 4.46 5.22
CA ILE A 5 11.82 4.51 6.68
C ILE A 5 10.83 5.55 7.20
N ASP A 6 9.88 5.09 8.01
CA ASP A 6 8.94 5.96 8.71
C ASP A 6 9.69 6.82 9.74
N ARG A 7 9.20 8.03 10.01
CA ARG A 7 9.78 8.97 10.99
C ARG A 7 9.87 8.33 12.37
N CYS A 8 8.87 7.52 12.74
CA CYS A 8 8.85 6.82 14.03
C CYS A 8 9.95 5.75 14.15
N ALA A 9 10.39 5.14 13.04
CA ALA A 9 11.46 4.14 13.05
C ALA A 9 12.85 4.76 13.26
N GLY A 10 13.00 6.04 12.90
CA GLY A 10 14.14 6.87 13.29
C GLY A 10 15.29 6.91 12.27
N HIS A 11 16.03 8.02 12.31
CA HIS A 11 17.09 8.34 11.35
C HIS A 11 18.29 7.39 11.41
N LEU A 12 18.73 7.02 12.62
CA LEU A 12 19.91 6.15 12.79
C LEU A 12 19.71 4.77 12.16
N LEU A 13 18.48 4.25 12.14
CA LEU A 13 18.16 3.01 11.43
C LEU A 13 18.32 3.19 9.91
N ALA A 14 17.86 4.32 9.37
CA ALA A 14 18.02 4.65 7.96
C ALA A 14 19.49 4.76 7.56
N GLU A 15 20.30 5.49 8.34
CA GLU A 15 21.74 5.60 8.12
C GLU A 15 22.44 4.24 8.17
N TRP A 16 22.09 3.41 9.16
CA TRP A 16 22.64 2.07 9.27
C TRP A 16 22.34 1.22 8.02
N LEU A 17 21.08 1.22 7.54
CA LEU A 17 20.70 0.51 6.31
C LEU A 17 21.45 1.05 5.08
N ARG A 18 21.67 2.37 4.98
CA ARG A 18 22.48 2.95 3.90
C ARG A 18 23.92 2.44 3.95
N ARG A 19 24.52 2.35 5.14
CA ARG A 19 25.88 1.77 5.33
C ARG A 19 25.95 0.29 4.97
N GLN A 20 24.85 -0.45 5.07
CA GLN A 20 24.74 -1.83 4.58
C GLN A 20 24.59 -1.93 3.04
N GLY A 21 24.64 -0.81 2.31
CA GLY A 21 24.54 -0.79 0.84
C GLY A 21 23.10 -0.88 0.32
N HIS A 22 22.11 -0.47 1.12
CA HIS A 22 20.72 -0.42 0.69
C HIS A 22 20.30 0.97 0.21
N ASP A 23 19.34 1.01 -0.71
CA ASP A 23 18.69 2.24 -1.17
C ASP A 23 17.60 2.62 -0.15
N VAL A 24 17.80 3.73 0.55
CA VAL A 24 16.95 4.12 1.68
C VAL A 24 16.45 5.54 1.49
N VAL A 25 15.13 5.67 1.49
CA VAL A 25 14.43 6.96 1.55
C VAL A 25 13.80 7.08 2.93
N GLU A 26 13.87 8.27 3.52
CA GLU A 26 13.15 8.56 4.76
C GLU A 26 11.87 9.32 4.44
N SER A 27 10.77 8.95 5.09
CA SER A 27 9.48 9.64 4.96
C SER A 27 9.55 11.14 5.27
N ARG A 28 10.49 11.58 6.13
CA ARG A 28 10.75 12.99 6.41
C ARG A 28 11.23 13.78 5.18
N GLU A 29 11.87 13.10 4.23
CA GLU A 29 12.39 13.71 2.98
C GLU A 29 11.26 13.95 1.97
N LEU A 30 10.11 13.28 2.15
CA LEU A 30 8.94 13.41 1.28
C LEU A 30 8.08 14.65 1.59
N GLY A 31 8.41 15.39 2.66
CA GLY A 31 7.74 16.64 3.04
C GLY A 31 6.81 16.52 4.26
N PRO A 32 5.73 17.34 4.32
CA PRO A 32 4.73 17.28 5.39
C PRO A 32 4.13 15.88 5.50
N ASP A 33 3.68 15.50 6.70
CA ASP A 33 3.11 14.16 6.95
C ASP A 33 2.07 13.76 5.91
N PRO A 34 2.39 12.84 4.97
CA PRO A 34 1.44 12.46 3.95
C PRO A 34 0.38 11.49 4.52
N GLY A 35 0.58 10.98 5.74
CA GLY A 35 -0.26 9.99 6.39
C GLY A 35 0.08 8.56 5.97
N ASP A 36 -0.36 7.60 6.78
CA ASP A 36 0.02 6.19 6.66
C ASP A 36 -0.35 5.56 5.32
N ARG A 37 -1.54 5.88 4.79
CA ARG A 37 -1.99 5.37 3.50
C ARG A 37 -1.12 5.86 2.36
N ALA A 38 -0.78 7.15 2.35
CA ALA A 38 0.08 7.71 1.31
C ALA A 38 1.51 7.14 1.42
N LEU A 39 2.02 6.90 2.63
CA LEU A 39 3.30 6.21 2.82
C LEU A 39 3.29 4.79 2.24
N LEU A 40 2.21 4.03 2.43
CA LEU A 40 2.06 2.72 1.81
C LEU A 40 2.03 2.80 0.27
N GLU A 41 1.31 3.77 -0.30
CA GLU A 41 1.25 3.99 -1.76
C GLU A 41 2.62 4.40 -2.33
N VAL A 42 3.37 5.27 -1.64
CA VAL A 42 4.74 5.64 -2.01
C VAL A 42 5.68 4.44 -1.92
N ALA A 43 5.56 3.63 -0.86
CA ALA A 43 6.34 2.41 -0.72
C ALA A 43 6.04 1.42 -1.86
N ALA A 44 4.76 1.22 -2.18
CA ALA A 44 4.32 0.33 -3.25
C ALA A 44 4.82 0.77 -4.63
N SER A 45 4.61 2.05 -4.99
CA SER A 45 5.05 2.61 -6.27
C SER A 45 6.56 2.60 -6.46
N GLY A 46 7.33 2.80 -5.38
CA GLY A 46 8.79 2.74 -5.40
C GLY A 46 9.37 1.33 -5.25
N GLN A 47 8.53 0.30 -5.08
CA GLN A 47 8.93 -1.06 -4.69
C GLN A 47 9.87 -1.07 -3.47
N ARG A 48 9.53 -0.26 -2.46
CA ARG A 48 10.28 -0.10 -1.21
C ARG A 48 9.57 -0.83 -0.09
N ILE A 49 10.34 -1.50 0.76
CA ILE A 49 9.83 -2.11 1.98
C ILE A 49 9.65 -0.98 3.01
N LEU A 50 8.43 -0.77 3.49
CA LEU A 50 8.14 0.21 4.53
C LEU A 50 8.60 -0.33 5.88
N VAL A 51 9.35 0.45 6.65
CA VAL A 51 9.77 0.11 8.01
C VAL A 51 9.17 1.12 8.98
N THR A 52 8.38 0.62 9.94
CA THR A 52 7.68 1.44 10.93
C THR A 52 7.72 0.78 12.31
N VAL A 53 7.48 1.58 13.35
CA VAL A 53 7.23 1.12 14.73
C VAL A 53 5.73 1.21 15.05
N ASP A 54 4.98 1.97 14.25
CA ASP A 54 3.57 2.25 14.49
C ASP A 54 2.70 0.99 14.28
N THR A 55 1.70 0.88 15.14
CA THR A 55 0.76 -0.23 15.20
C THR A 55 -0.43 -0.07 14.25
N ASP A 56 -0.70 1.15 13.80
CA ASP A 56 -1.89 1.46 13.00
C ASP A 56 -1.73 1.06 11.53
N PHE A 57 -0.49 0.98 11.01
CA PHE A 57 -0.21 0.43 9.67
C PHE A 57 -0.67 -1.02 9.50
N GLY A 58 -0.64 -1.82 10.57
CA GLY A 58 -1.11 -3.20 10.53
C GLY A 58 -2.61 -3.29 10.21
N LYS A 59 -3.41 -2.35 10.75
CA LYS A 59 -4.84 -2.28 10.42
C LYS A 59 -5.02 -1.88 8.96
N LEU A 60 -4.21 -0.95 8.46
CA LEU A 60 -4.31 -0.47 7.07
C LEU A 60 -4.06 -1.56 6.04
N VAL A 61 -3.00 -2.36 6.23
CA VAL A 61 -2.66 -3.40 5.27
C VAL A 61 -3.65 -4.57 5.33
N PHE A 62 -4.06 -5.02 6.52
CA PHE A 62 -4.94 -6.20 6.65
C PHE A 62 -6.43 -5.90 6.50
N VAL A 63 -6.89 -4.69 6.84
CA VAL A 63 -8.33 -4.35 6.79
C VAL A 63 -8.70 -3.67 5.47
N TRP A 64 -7.78 -2.93 4.86
CA TRP A 64 -8.08 -2.10 3.69
C TRP A 64 -7.36 -2.55 2.41
N GLU A 65 -6.67 -3.70 2.46
CA GLU A 65 -5.97 -4.32 1.32
C GLU A 65 -5.10 -3.34 0.52
N VAL A 66 -4.52 -2.36 1.21
CA VAL A 66 -3.73 -1.31 0.56
C VAL A 66 -2.50 -1.97 -0.09
N PRO A 67 -2.24 -1.71 -1.38
CA PRO A 67 -1.05 -2.23 -2.03
C PRO A 67 0.22 -1.88 -1.26
N HIS A 68 1.08 -2.86 -1.04
CA HIS A 68 2.38 -2.67 -0.42
C HIS A 68 3.45 -3.45 -1.18
N ALA A 69 4.70 -2.98 -1.08
CA ALA A 69 5.89 -3.70 -1.55
C ALA A 69 6.66 -4.37 -0.41
N GLY A 70 6.00 -4.57 0.73
CA GLY A 70 6.53 -5.17 1.96
C GLY A 70 6.42 -4.21 3.13
N LEU A 71 6.20 -4.75 4.32
CA LEU A 71 6.07 -4.00 5.56
C LEU A 71 6.86 -4.68 6.66
N VAL A 72 7.76 -3.96 7.33
CA VAL A 72 8.45 -4.42 8.53
C VAL A 72 8.01 -3.55 9.69
N ARG A 73 7.28 -4.15 10.63
CA ARG A 73 6.90 -3.53 11.89
C ARG A 73 7.85 -3.97 12.99
N LEU A 74 8.69 -3.05 13.43
CA LEU A 74 9.60 -3.21 14.56
C LEU A 74 8.88 -2.88 15.88
N PRO A 75 9.32 -3.44 17.02
CA PRO A 75 8.77 -3.08 18.31
C PRO A 75 9.24 -1.69 18.72
N ASP A 76 8.49 -1.05 19.62
CA ASP A 76 8.89 0.21 20.24
C ASP A 76 9.98 -0.03 21.29
N VAL A 77 11.21 -0.16 20.78
CA VAL A 77 12.44 -0.39 21.54
C VAL A 77 13.50 0.61 21.13
N PRO A 78 14.58 0.80 21.93
CA PRO A 78 15.67 1.69 21.57
C PRO A 78 16.25 1.39 20.18
N THR A 79 16.75 2.43 19.50
CA THR A 79 17.18 2.33 18.10
C THR A 79 18.27 1.28 17.88
N GLU A 80 19.19 1.10 18.83
CA GLU A 80 20.23 0.06 18.79
C GLU A 80 19.63 -1.34 18.70
N GLN A 81 18.58 -1.60 19.49
CA GLN A 81 17.86 -2.87 19.46
C GLN A 81 17.04 -3.02 18.17
N ARG A 82 16.46 -1.93 17.65
CA ARG A 82 15.81 -1.94 16.32
C ARG A 82 16.79 -2.31 15.21
N ILE A 83 18.00 -1.78 15.26
CA ILE A 83 19.08 -2.10 14.31
C ILE A 83 19.46 -3.58 14.42
N ALA A 84 19.63 -4.10 15.63
CA ALA A 84 19.94 -5.53 15.84
C ALA A 84 18.86 -6.45 15.27
N LEU A 85 17.58 -6.13 15.53
CA LEU A 85 16.45 -6.87 14.96
C LEU A 85 16.40 -6.79 13.44
N MET A 86 16.70 -5.62 12.86
CA MET A 86 16.73 -5.46 11.41
C MET A 86 17.90 -6.23 10.78
N ALA A 87 19.05 -6.30 11.45
CA ALA A 87 20.18 -7.12 11.03
C ALA A 87 19.82 -8.60 11.03
N GLU A 88 19.20 -9.09 12.11
CA GLU A 88 18.70 -10.47 12.20
C GLU A 88 17.69 -10.78 11.09
N LEU A 89 16.76 -9.87 10.81
CA LEU A 89 15.81 -10.03 9.69
C LEU A 89 16.50 -10.12 8.33
N LEU A 90 17.49 -9.26 8.07
CA LEU A 90 18.23 -9.24 6.81
C LEU A 90 19.08 -10.51 6.61
N GLU A 91 19.55 -11.11 7.70
CA GLU A 91 20.36 -12.33 7.67
C GLU A 91 19.49 -13.60 7.56
N GLN A 92 18.49 -13.73 8.43
CA GLN A 92 17.70 -14.96 8.59
C GLN A 92 16.43 -15.00 7.74
N HIS A 93 15.88 -13.84 7.38
CA HIS A 93 14.58 -13.73 6.73
C HIS A 93 14.62 -12.92 5.43
N ARG A 94 15.79 -12.84 4.78
CA ARG A 94 15.99 -12.14 3.50
C ARG A 94 14.95 -12.53 2.46
N GLN A 95 14.69 -13.82 2.29
CA GLN A 95 13.75 -14.31 1.29
C GLN A 95 12.34 -13.76 1.51
N ALA A 96 11.89 -13.65 2.76
CA ALA A 96 10.59 -13.06 3.07
C ALA A 96 10.52 -11.57 2.72
N LEU A 97 11.62 -10.84 2.95
CA LEU A 97 11.75 -9.44 2.54
C LEU A 97 11.72 -9.28 1.01
N GLU A 98 12.39 -10.17 0.27
CA GLU A 98 12.39 -10.18 -1.20
C GLU A 98 10.99 -10.52 -1.77
N MET A 99 10.27 -11.42 -1.09
CA MET A 99 8.89 -11.75 -1.40
C MET A 99 7.88 -10.67 -0.97
N GLN A 100 8.32 -9.50 -0.52
CA GLN A 100 7.45 -8.38 -0.12
C GLN A 100 6.48 -8.75 1.02
N ALA A 101 6.92 -9.62 1.93
CA ALA A 101 6.13 -10.06 3.07
C ALA A 101 5.83 -8.93 4.06
N ILE A 102 4.76 -9.13 4.84
CA ILE A 102 4.45 -8.34 6.02
C ILE A 102 5.10 -9.04 7.22
N ILE A 103 6.11 -8.41 7.78
CA ILE A 103 6.86 -8.90 8.93
C ILE A 103 6.51 -8.05 10.14
N THR A 104 6.06 -8.67 11.22
CA THR A 104 5.82 -7.99 12.50
C THR A 104 6.62 -8.64 13.61
N ILE A 105 7.43 -7.86 14.31
CA ILE A 105 8.17 -8.30 15.48
C ILE A 105 7.48 -7.77 16.73
N ARG A 106 7.03 -8.67 17.63
CA ARG A 106 6.43 -8.29 18.91
C ARG A 106 6.85 -9.26 20.01
N GLY A 107 7.38 -8.73 21.12
CA GLY A 107 7.70 -9.53 22.31
C GLY A 107 8.62 -10.72 22.02
N GLY A 108 9.63 -10.51 21.15
CA GLY A 108 10.59 -11.55 20.74
C GLY A 108 10.05 -12.58 19.74
N ARG A 109 8.82 -12.40 19.21
CA ARG A 109 8.26 -13.27 18.17
C ARG A 109 8.23 -12.54 16.84
N ILE A 110 8.71 -13.21 15.80
CA ILE A 110 8.61 -12.75 14.41
C ILE A 110 7.39 -13.42 13.78
N ARG A 111 6.47 -12.62 13.25
CA ARG A 111 5.33 -13.06 12.46
C ARG A 111 5.54 -12.63 11.01
N ILE A 112 5.44 -13.58 10.09
CA ILE A 112 5.60 -13.34 8.65
C ILE A 112 4.27 -13.73 7.99
N SER A 113 3.64 -12.77 7.31
CA SER A 113 2.51 -13.00 6.42
C SER A 113 2.96 -12.76 4.99
N GLN A 114 2.80 -13.76 4.13
CA GLN A 114 3.08 -13.59 2.71
C GLN A 114 2.08 -12.63 2.09
N PRO A 115 2.48 -11.80 1.11
CA PRO A 115 1.52 -11.00 0.38
C PRO A 115 0.62 -11.91 -0.47
N PRO A 116 -0.60 -11.45 -0.82
CA PRO A 116 -1.39 -12.11 -1.83
C PRO A 116 -0.55 -12.30 -3.09
N THR A 117 -0.56 -13.52 -3.62
CA THR A 117 0.19 -13.90 -4.82
C THR A 117 -0.31 -13.09 -6.01
N PRO A 118 0.45 -13.00 -7.12
CA PRO A 118 -0.04 -12.38 -8.35
C PRO A 118 -1.37 -12.98 -8.86
N ALA A 119 -1.67 -14.24 -8.54
CA ALA A 119 -2.96 -14.85 -8.83
C ALA A 119 -4.09 -14.20 -8.01
N ASP A 120 -3.86 -13.98 -6.71
CA ASP A 120 -4.79 -13.28 -5.81
C ASP A 120 -4.97 -11.80 -6.22
N LYS A 121 -3.94 -11.17 -6.79
CA LYS A 121 -4.01 -9.79 -7.31
C LYS A 121 -4.82 -9.67 -8.60
N LEU A 122 -4.87 -10.71 -9.44
CA LEU A 122 -5.70 -10.71 -10.66
C LEU A 122 -7.19 -10.71 -10.28
N ASP A 123 -7.56 -11.50 -9.27
CA ASP A 123 -8.92 -11.52 -8.71
C ASP A 123 -9.30 -10.20 -8.02
N ALA A 124 -8.34 -9.53 -7.37
CA ALA A 124 -8.56 -8.21 -6.76
C ALA A 124 -8.69 -7.08 -7.81
N LEU A 125 -7.92 -7.15 -8.90
CA LEU A 125 -8.05 -6.18 -10.01
C LEU A 125 -9.36 -6.37 -10.76
N ASP A 126 -9.82 -7.60 -10.97
CA ASP A 126 -11.14 -7.88 -11.55
C ASP A 126 -12.29 -7.36 -10.65
N GLN A 127 -12.12 -7.35 -9.32
CA GLN A 127 -13.08 -6.74 -8.39
C GLN A 127 -13.06 -5.19 -8.40
N ILE A 128 -11.91 -4.56 -8.67
CA ILE A 128 -11.80 -3.10 -8.76
C ILE A 128 -12.51 -2.57 -10.01
N VAL A 129 -12.52 -3.32 -11.13
CA VAL A 129 -13.32 -2.94 -12.33
C VAL A 129 -14.82 -3.21 -12.18
N ALA A 130 -15.25 -3.92 -11.12
CA ALA A 130 -16.64 -4.30 -10.89
C ALA A 130 -17.44 -3.31 -10.01
N TYR A 131 -16.83 -2.23 -9.49
CA TYR A 131 -17.59 -1.16 -8.87
C TYR A 131 -18.13 -0.20 -9.94
N PRO A 132 -19.46 -0.14 -10.21
CA PRO A 132 -19.98 0.91 -11.04
C PRO A 132 -19.77 2.23 -10.31
N LEU A 133 -18.97 3.12 -10.90
CA LEU A 133 -18.89 4.53 -10.54
C LEU A 133 -20.32 5.09 -10.54
N ARG A 134 -20.95 5.18 -9.36
CA ARG A 134 -22.16 5.98 -9.17
C ARG A 134 -21.73 7.44 -9.28
N THR A 135 -21.70 7.94 -10.50
CA THR A 135 -21.76 9.36 -10.77
C THR A 135 -23.15 9.82 -10.36
N THR A 136 -23.28 10.36 -9.16
CA THR A 136 -24.40 11.22 -8.80
C THR A 136 -24.24 12.53 -9.57
N VAL A 137 -24.71 12.55 -10.81
CA VAL A 137 -25.08 13.80 -11.49
C VAL A 137 -26.27 14.37 -10.74
N ASN A 138 -26.02 15.37 -9.90
CA ASN A 138 -27.08 16.17 -9.32
C ASN A 138 -27.57 17.17 -10.39
N SER A 139 -28.49 16.72 -11.24
CA SER A 139 -29.18 17.55 -12.22
C SER A 139 -30.60 17.82 -11.71
N SER A 140 -30.75 18.80 -10.83
CA SER A 140 -32.06 19.35 -10.47
C SER A 140 -32.57 20.23 -11.61
N SER A 141 -33.44 19.64 -12.44
CA SER A 141 -34.57 20.18 -13.18
C SER A 141 -34.71 21.71 -13.35
N GLY A 142 -34.73 22.14 -14.61
CA GLY A 142 -35.35 23.40 -15.07
C GLY A 142 -35.94 23.18 -16.46
N ALA A 143 -37.27 23.28 -16.57
CA ALA A 143 -38.10 22.82 -17.67
C ALA A 143 -37.85 23.50 -19.02
N MET A 144 -37.99 22.75 -20.12
CA MET A 144 -38.41 23.25 -21.43
C MET A 144 -39.30 22.19 -22.09
N ARG A 145 -40.57 22.54 -22.31
CA ARG A 145 -41.52 21.78 -23.13
C ARG A 145 -41.22 22.07 -24.59
N PHE A 146 -41.13 21.03 -25.42
CA PHE A 146 -41.47 21.14 -26.83
C PHE A 146 -42.39 19.97 -27.19
N GLY A 147 -43.57 20.34 -27.69
CA GLY A 147 -44.47 19.43 -28.36
C GLY A 147 -43.98 19.11 -29.77
N ASP A 148 -44.74 18.22 -30.39
CA ASP A 148 -44.84 17.83 -31.80
C ASP A 148 -43.60 17.34 -32.58
N GLY A 149 -43.72 16.12 -33.10
CA GLY A 149 -42.72 15.56 -34.03
C GLY A 149 -42.67 14.04 -34.02
N THR A 150 -43.61 13.41 -34.70
CA THR A 150 -43.64 11.96 -34.92
C THR A 150 -42.48 11.55 -35.84
N LEU A 151 -41.58 10.65 -35.41
CA LEU A 151 -40.65 9.97 -36.31
C LEU A 151 -40.59 8.47 -36.02
N ARG A 152 -41.16 7.72 -36.96
CA ARG A 152 -41.26 6.28 -37.05
C ARG A 152 -39.94 5.75 -37.64
N VAL A 153 -39.22 4.89 -36.93
CA VAL A 153 -38.08 4.16 -37.50
C VAL A 153 -38.42 2.67 -37.57
N LYS A 154 -38.57 2.15 -38.78
CA LYS A 154 -38.74 0.72 -39.07
C LYS A 154 -37.39 0.02 -38.94
N SER A 155 -37.37 -1.07 -38.18
CA SER A 155 -36.27 -2.04 -38.12
C SER A 155 -36.19 -2.86 -39.43
N PRO A 156 -35.00 -3.22 -39.94
CA PRO A 156 -34.86 -4.32 -40.87
C PRO A 156 -34.58 -5.62 -40.11
N ARG A 157 -35.51 -6.58 -40.14
CA ARG A 157 -35.25 -7.97 -39.72
C ARG A 157 -34.47 -8.69 -40.83
N ARG A 158 -33.37 -9.32 -40.44
CA ARG A 158 -32.69 -10.38 -41.22
C ARG A 158 -33.54 -11.66 -41.19
N GLN A 159 -33.34 -12.44 -42.25
CA GLN A 159 -34.01 -13.68 -42.68
C GLN A 159 -34.41 -14.64 -41.57
#